data_AF-A0A257QFN0-F1
#
_entry.id   AF-A0A257QFN0-F1
#
_cell.length_a   1.000
_cell.length_b   1.000
_cell.length_c   1.000
_cell.angle_alpha   90.00
_cell.angle_beta   90.00
_cell.angle_gamma   90.00
#
_symmetry.space_group_name_H-M   'P 1'
#
loop_
_entity.id
_entity.type
_entity.pdbx_description
1 polymer ?
#
loop_
_entity_poly.entity_id
_entity_poly.type
_entity_poly.pdbx_seq_one_letter_code
_entity_poly.pdbx_strand_id
1 'polypeptide(L)'
;MKYEYRHTKIIFTIGPATETEEVLERMQRLGADICRLNMAHANHDWTREVCARIRAVGDRTGRPIPIMMDVKGPEIRTGDLSEPLDLNIGDTLEFGVDGVAMATDGTRRISINYPGIIQDISVGDIMLVDNGLIRLKVLEKADTHFRCEAVTPGRLTSRRHINLPGVKVNLPSLTEKDYKDIAVGVEVGVEFFALSFVRQAADIDLLRQHLREIGSQARIIAKIEDQCAVANIDSIIETSDGLMVARGDLGVE
;
A
#
# COMPACT_ATOMS: atom_id res chain seq x y z
N MET A 1 -31.18 -11.22 -23.00
CA MET A 1 -30.63 -12.41 -22.30
C MET A 1 -30.47 -12.08 -20.83
N LYS A 2 -31.25 -12.70 -19.94
CA LYS A 2 -30.92 -12.72 -18.51
C LYS A 2 -29.83 -13.79 -18.37
N TYR A 3 -28.61 -13.39 -18.11
CA TYR A 3 -27.53 -14.35 -17.87
C TYR A 3 -27.82 -15.09 -16.57
N GLU A 4 -27.93 -16.42 -16.62
CA GLU A 4 -28.11 -17.30 -15.44
C GLU A 4 -26.87 -17.33 -14.54
N TYR A 5 -25.72 -16.92 -15.06
CA TYR A 5 -24.44 -16.92 -14.35
C TYR A 5 -23.71 -15.59 -14.50
N ARG A 6 -23.08 -15.14 -13.42
CA ARG A 6 -22.24 -13.94 -13.40
C ARG A 6 -20.79 -14.30 -13.72
N HIS A 7 -20.25 -13.71 -14.79
CA HIS A 7 -18.86 -13.89 -15.21
C HIS A 7 -17.88 -13.07 -14.35
N THR A 8 -18.15 -11.77 -14.18
CA THR A 8 -17.31 -10.85 -13.39
C THR A 8 -17.38 -11.18 -11.91
N LYS A 9 -16.25 -11.37 -11.24
CA LYS A 9 -16.17 -11.67 -9.79
C LYS A 9 -16.14 -10.39 -8.93
N ILE A 10 -16.56 -10.51 -7.67
CA ILE A 10 -16.64 -9.40 -6.70
C ILE A 10 -15.72 -9.73 -5.52
N ILE A 11 -14.75 -8.86 -5.32
CA ILE A 11 -13.89 -8.83 -4.14
C ILE A 11 -14.47 -7.78 -3.18
N PHE A 12 -14.62 -8.12 -1.91
CA PHE A 12 -15.09 -7.16 -0.89
C PHE A 12 -14.11 -7.12 0.28
N THR A 13 -13.85 -5.91 0.78
CA THR A 13 -12.90 -5.72 1.89
C THR A 13 -13.60 -5.94 3.22
N ILE A 14 -12.95 -6.65 4.13
CA ILE A 14 -13.44 -6.90 5.48
C ILE A 14 -12.95 -5.81 6.42
N GLY A 15 -13.85 -5.33 7.27
CA GLY A 15 -13.55 -4.41 8.37
C GLY A 15 -14.72 -4.29 9.34
N PRO A 16 -14.74 -3.27 10.21
CA PRO A 16 -15.73 -3.14 11.29
C PRO A 16 -17.19 -3.19 10.83
N ALA A 17 -17.49 -2.71 9.62
CA ALA A 17 -18.84 -2.72 9.06
C ALA A 17 -19.28 -4.08 8.47
N THR A 18 -18.34 -5.01 8.26
CA THR A 18 -18.57 -6.22 7.46
C THR A 18 -18.06 -7.51 8.09
N GLU A 19 -17.46 -7.44 9.29
CA GLU A 19 -16.83 -8.59 9.92
C GLU A 19 -17.80 -9.47 10.71
N THR A 20 -19.03 -9.03 10.99
CA THR A 20 -20.00 -9.86 11.73
C THR A 20 -20.47 -11.04 10.88
N GLU A 21 -20.80 -12.17 11.53
CA GLU A 21 -21.28 -13.37 10.81
C GLU A 21 -22.52 -13.09 9.95
N GLU A 22 -23.45 -12.28 10.47
CA GLU A 22 -24.68 -11.92 9.76
C GLU A 22 -24.36 -11.18 8.45
N VAL A 23 -23.44 -10.21 8.50
CA VAL A 23 -23.06 -9.44 7.31
C VAL A 23 -22.25 -10.31 6.35
N LEU A 24 -21.31 -11.12 6.85
CA LEU A 24 -20.55 -12.07 6.02
C LEU A 24 -21.47 -13.03 5.27
N GLU A 25 -22.46 -13.60 5.97
CA GLU A 25 -23.43 -14.52 5.37
C GLU A 25 -24.26 -13.82 4.30
N ARG A 26 -24.74 -12.61 4.61
CA ARG A 26 -25.50 -11.80 3.66
C ARG A 26 -24.68 -11.50 2.40
N MET A 27 -23.41 -11.11 2.55
CA MET A 27 -22.52 -10.81 1.44
C MET A 27 -22.23 -12.04 0.57
N GLN A 28 -21.98 -13.20 1.19
CA GLN A 28 -21.80 -14.47 0.46
C GLN A 28 -23.05 -14.86 -0.33
N ARG A 29 -24.25 -14.74 0.27
CA ARG A 29 -25.53 -15.01 -0.41
C ARG A 29 -25.82 -14.04 -1.56
N LEU A 30 -25.46 -12.76 -1.40
CA LEU A 30 -25.59 -11.74 -2.44
C LEU A 30 -24.58 -11.90 -3.59
N GLY A 31 -23.57 -12.75 -3.41
CA GLY A 31 -22.66 -13.13 -4.48
C GLY A 31 -21.27 -12.51 -4.39
N ALA A 32 -20.77 -12.21 -3.19
CA ALA A 32 -19.34 -12.02 -3.00
C ALA A 32 -18.55 -13.28 -3.41
N ASP A 33 -17.34 -13.09 -3.95
CA ASP A 33 -16.49 -14.20 -4.40
C ASP A 33 -15.14 -14.26 -3.69
N ILE A 34 -14.61 -13.14 -3.18
CA ILE A 34 -13.34 -13.10 -2.43
C ILE A 34 -13.47 -12.12 -1.26
N CYS A 35 -13.06 -12.54 -0.07
CA CYS A 35 -12.86 -11.64 1.07
C CYS A 35 -11.44 -11.02 1.00
N ARG A 36 -11.32 -9.70 0.96
CA ARG A 36 -10.03 -8.99 1.04
C ARG A 36 -9.78 -8.51 2.47
N LEU A 37 -8.62 -8.84 3.03
CA LEU A 37 -8.12 -8.29 4.29
C LEU A 37 -7.07 -7.24 3.99
N ASN A 38 -7.25 -6.01 4.48
CA ASN A 38 -6.30 -4.93 4.30
C ASN A 38 -5.31 -4.87 5.47
N MET A 39 -4.09 -5.35 5.26
CA MET A 39 -3.07 -5.45 6.31
C MET A 39 -2.44 -4.11 6.68
N ALA A 40 -2.75 -3.02 5.96
CA ALA A 40 -2.36 -1.68 6.38
C ALA A 40 -2.98 -1.26 7.73
N HIS A 41 -4.14 -1.84 8.08
CA HIS A 41 -4.89 -1.51 9.30
C HIS A 41 -5.19 -2.72 10.20
N ALA A 42 -5.00 -3.94 9.70
CA ALA A 42 -5.26 -5.16 10.46
C ALA A 42 -4.10 -5.52 11.40
N ASN A 43 -4.45 -6.23 12.48
CA ASN A 43 -3.49 -6.91 13.34
C ASN A 43 -3.67 -8.44 13.22
N HIS A 44 -2.70 -9.19 13.74
CA HIS A 44 -2.64 -10.64 13.55
C HIS A 44 -3.74 -11.41 14.27
N ASP A 45 -4.12 -11.00 15.49
CA ASP A 45 -5.17 -11.67 16.25
C ASP A 45 -6.53 -11.51 15.57
N TRP A 46 -6.85 -10.28 15.17
CA TRP A 46 -8.04 -9.98 14.38
C TRP A 46 -8.06 -10.77 13.06
N THR A 47 -6.90 -10.90 12.40
CA THR A 47 -6.78 -11.66 11.14
C THR A 47 -7.14 -13.13 11.34
N ARG A 48 -6.67 -13.77 12.42
CA ARG A 48 -7.02 -15.16 12.76
C ARG A 48 -8.52 -15.31 13.02
N GLU A 49 -9.08 -14.44 13.86
CA GLU A 49 -10.49 -14.46 14.22
C GLU A 49 -11.40 -14.28 13.00
N VAL A 50 -11.10 -13.30 12.14
CA VAL A 50 -11.93 -12.99 10.98
C VAL A 50 -11.83 -14.08 9.91
N CYS A 51 -10.65 -14.67 9.71
CA CYS A 51 -10.48 -15.81 8.80
C CYS A 51 -11.31 -17.01 9.27
N ALA A 52 -11.23 -17.38 10.54
CA ALA A 52 -12.03 -18.47 11.11
C ALA A 52 -13.54 -18.21 10.92
N ARG A 53 -13.99 -16.98 11.16
CA ARG A 53 -15.39 -16.58 10.97
C ARG A 53 -15.84 -16.67 9.52
N ILE A 54 -15.03 -16.19 8.56
CA ILE A 54 -15.33 -16.28 7.12
C ILE A 54 -15.53 -17.74 6.69
N ARG A 55 -14.65 -18.65 7.16
CA ARG A 55 -14.75 -20.08 6.86
C ARG A 55 -16.00 -20.72 7.47
N ALA A 56 -16.27 -20.46 8.75
CA ALA A 56 -17.47 -20.97 9.42
C ALA A 56 -18.76 -20.55 8.72
N VAL A 57 -18.83 -19.29 8.26
CA VAL A 57 -19.96 -18.80 7.46
C VAL A 57 -20.01 -19.47 6.07
N GLY A 58 -18.87 -19.67 5.44
CA GLY A 58 -18.77 -20.41 4.17
C GLY A 58 -19.31 -21.85 4.28
N ASP A 59 -18.97 -22.55 5.37
CA ASP A 59 -19.47 -23.89 5.65
C ASP A 59 -20.98 -23.90 5.92
N ARG A 60 -21.48 -22.94 6.72
CA ARG A 60 -22.91 -22.79 7.03
C ARG A 60 -23.76 -22.49 5.79
N THR A 61 -23.23 -21.69 4.87
CA THR A 61 -23.95 -21.30 3.65
C THR A 61 -23.77 -22.28 2.50
N GLY A 62 -22.86 -23.24 2.61
CA GLY A 62 -22.45 -24.13 1.51
C GLY A 62 -21.73 -23.39 0.39
N ARG A 63 -21.17 -22.20 0.67
CA ARG A 63 -20.46 -21.35 -0.30
C ARG A 63 -19.15 -20.83 0.31
N PRO A 64 -18.14 -21.70 0.49
CA PRO A 64 -16.82 -21.24 0.88
C PRO A 64 -16.27 -20.28 -0.18
N ILE A 65 -15.77 -19.13 0.27
CA ILE A 65 -15.12 -18.14 -0.60
C ILE A 65 -13.66 -17.95 -0.17
N PRO A 66 -12.73 -17.79 -1.13
CA PRO A 66 -11.33 -17.54 -0.83
C PRO A 66 -11.09 -16.21 -0.11
N ILE A 67 -9.97 -16.15 0.58
CA ILE A 67 -9.46 -15.00 1.30
C ILE A 67 -8.21 -14.48 0.58
N MET A 68 -8.18 -13.17 0.36
CA MET A 68 -7.05 -12.43 -0.18
C MET A 68 -6.49 -11.52 0.91
N MET A 69 -5.22 -11.71 1.25
CA MET A 69 -4.49 -10.81 2.13
C MET A 69 -3.76 -9.75 1.30
N ASP A 70 -4.18 -8.50 1.42
CA ASP A 70 -3.52 -7.35 0.79
C ASP A 70 -2.44 -6.83 1.74
N VAL A 71 -1.19 -7.18 1.45
CA VAL A 71 -0.04 -6.80 2.27
C VAL A 71 0.27 -5.33 2.06
N LYS A 72 0.70 -4.66 3.12
CA LYS A 72 0.81 -3.20 3.13
C LYS A 72 1.86 -2.72 2.12
N GLY A 73 3.00 -3.41 2.06
CA GLY A 73 4.13 -3.03 1.23
C GLY A 73 4.87 -1.79 1.74
N PRO A 74 5.93 -1.40 1.01
CA PRO A 74 6.72 -0.22 1.33
C PRO A 74 5.95 1.06 0.99
N GLU A 75 5.94 2.03 1.91
CA GLU A 75 5.32 3.33 1.68
C GLU A 75 6.22 4.44 2.24
N ILE A 76 6.24 5.57 1.55
CA ILE A 76 6.90 6.78 2.05
C ILE A 76 5.84 7.63 2.74
N ARG A 77 6.11 8.07 3.96
CA ARG A 77 5.23 8.94 4.73
C ARG A 77 6.01 10.04 5.44
N THR A 78 5.34 11.17 5.63
CA THR A 78 5.75 12.16 6.61
C THR A 78 5.65 11.60 8.03
N GLY A 79 6.43 12.14 8.96
CA GLY A 79 6.35 11.77 10.37
C GLY A 79 5.22 12.47 11.11
N ASP A 80 5.33 12.46 12.43
CA ASP A 80 4.38 13.13 13.31
C ASP A 80 4.68 14.63 13.38
N LEU A 81 3.63 15.44 13.22
CA LEU A 81 3.67 16.88 13.45
C LEU A 81 3.05 17.21 14.80
N SER A 82 3.61 18.20 15.50
CA SER A 82 3.04 18.74 16.75
C SER A 82 1.68 19.40 16.51
N GLU A 83 1.51 20.01 15.33
CA GLU A 83 0.30 20.67 14.87
C GLU A 83 0.22 20.58 13.33
N PRO A 84 -0.98 20.56 12.74
CA PRO A 84 -1.13 20.71 11.30
C PRO A 84 -0.48 22.00 10.79
N LEU A 85 0.10 21.94 9.60
CA LEU A 85 0.75 23.08 8.95
C LEU A 85 -0.05 23.49 7.71
N ASP A 86 -0.53 24.74 7.70
CA ASP A 86 -1.15 25.32 6.52
C ASP A 86 -0.06 25.92 5.63
N LEU A 87 -0.04 25.51 4.38
CA LEU A 87 0.94 25.89 3.37
C LEU A 87 0.31 26.82 2.34
N ASN A 88 1.00 27.92 2.04
CA ASN A 88 0.75 28.79 0.91
C ASN A 88 1.75 28.49 -0.20
N ILE A 89 1.44 28.96 -1.41
CA ILE A 89 2.38 28.87 -2.54
C ILE A 89 3.64 29.66 -2.21
N GLY A 90 4.80 29.05 -2.41
CA GLY A 90 6.12 29.63 -2.11
C GLY A 90 6.65 29.31 -0.70
N ASP A 91 5.83 28.73 0.19
CA ASP A 91 6.31 28.33 1.52
C ASP A 91 7.36 27.22 1.40
N THR A 92 8.45 27.35 2.15
CA THR A 92 9.56 26.39 2.13
C THR A 92 9.51 25.43 3.32
N LEU A 93 9.74 24.16 3.06
CA LEU A 93 9.83 23.09 4.06
C LEU A 93 11.13 22.32 3.88
N GLU A 94 11.70 21.86 4.98
CA GLU A 94 12.84 20.94 4.97
C GLU A 94 12.36 19.53 5.33
N PHE A 95 12.85 18.51 4.62
CA PHE A 95 12.53 17.10 4.85
C PHE A 95 13.80 16.34 5.20
N GLY A 96 13.73 15.43 6.18
CA GLY A 96 14.86 14.58 6.59
C GLY A 96 14.41 13.40 7.45
N VAL A 97 15.30 12.42 7.68
CA VAL A 97 14.94 11.16 8.37
C VAL A 97 14.68 11.38 9.87
N ASP A 98 15.54 12.16 10.48
CA ASP A 98 15.50 12.54 11.88
C ASP A 98 15.86 14.02 11.99
N GLY A 99 15.34 14.71 13.01
CA GLY A 99 15.72 16.08 13.27
C GLY A 99 14.77 16.85 14.19
N VAL A 100 15.32 17.94 14.73
CA VAL A 100 14.58 18.98 15.45
C VAL A 100 13.48 19.53 14.52
N ALA A 101 12.30 19.86 15.05
CA ALA A 101 11.15 20.37 14.28
C ALA A 101 11.46 21.64 13.46
N MET A 102 12.59 22.29 13.72
CA MET A 102 13.08 23.48 13.06
C MET A 102 14.52 23.28 12.57
N ALA A 103 14.79 23.69 11.33
CA ALA A 103 16.14 23.86 10.81
C ALA A 103 16.84 25.07 11.47
N THR A 104 18.16 25.19 11.29
CA THR A 104 18.98 26.24 11.91
C THR A 104 18.62 27.66 11.46
N ASP A 105 18.01 27.81 10.28
CA ASP A 105 17.57 29.09 9.73
C ASP A 105 16.08 29.40 10.00
N GLY A 106 15.40 28.57 10.79
CA GLY A 106 13.98 28.75 11.10
C GLY A 106 13.02 28.13 10.07
N THR A 107 13.51 27.35 9.10
CA THR A 107 12.65 26.56 8.20
C THR A 107 12.03 25.37 8.93
N ARG A 108 10.72 25.14 8.76
CA ARG A 108 10.02 23.98 9.37
C ARG A 108 10.58 22.68 8.81
N ARG A 109 10.98 21.77 9.70
CA ARG A 109 11.52 20.47 9.32
C ARG A 109 10.50 19.36 9.56
N ILE A 110 10.29 18.53 8.55
CA ILE A 110 9.34 17.44 8.52
C ILE A 110 10.13 16.13 8.45
N SER A 111 9.89 15.22 9.40
CA SER A 111 10.52 13.91 9.34
C SER A 111 9.86 13.03 8.27
N ILE A 112 10.60 12.05 7.76
CA ILE A 112 10.13 11.06 6.78
C ILE A 112 10.61 9.67 7.16
N ASN A 113 9.83 8.65 6.86
CA ASN A 113 10.14 7.26 7.22
C ASN A 113 11.10 6.55 6.25
N TYR A 114 11.58 7.23 5.19
CA TYR A 114 12.46 6.64 4.18
C TYR A 114 13.73 7.47 3.94
N PRO A 115 14.88 7.07 4.51
CA PRO A 115 16.18 7.71 4.28
C PRO A 115 16.64 7.76 2.83
N GLY A 116 16.33 6.71 2.06
CA GLY A 116 16.81 6.58 0.69
C GLY A 116 16.24 7.65 -0.26
N ILE A 117 15.18 8.36 0.13
CA ILE A 117 14.56 9.38 -0.72
C ILE A 117 15.56 10.44 -1.18
N ILE A 118 16.54 10.78 -0.35
CA ILE A 118 17.54 11.80 -0.66
C ILE A 118 18.43 11.32 -1.82
N GLN A 119 18.65 10.03 -1.97
CA GLN A 119 19.41 9.49 -3.10
C GLN A 119 18.53 9.32 -4.35
N ASP A 120 17.24 9.08 -4.16
CA ASP A 120 16.32 8.80 -5.25
C ASP A 120 15.86 10.06 -6.00
N ILE A 121 15.63 11.17 -5.29
CA ILE A 121 15.11 12.43 -5.89
C ILE A 121 16.21 13.30 -6.50
N SER A 122 15.84 14.20 -7.40
CA SER A 122 16.69 15.25 -7.99
C SER A 122 16.11 16.65 -7.72
N VAL A 123 16.97 17.67 -7.80
CA VAL A 123 16.50 19.07 -7.76
C VAL A 123 15.58 19.31 -8.96
N GLY A 124 14.39 19.86 -8.69
CA GLY A 124 13.35 20.07 -9.68
C GLY A 124 12.23 19.03 -9.65
N ASP A 125 12.43 17.88 -9.02
CA ASP A 125 11.40 16.84 -8.91
C ASP A 125 10.19 17.34 -8.12
N ILE A 126 9.03 16.75 -8.45
CA ILE A 126 7.77 17.03 -7.76
C ILE A 126 7.47 15.90 -6.78
N MET A 127 7.43 16.25 -5.51
CA MET A 127 6.95 15.41 -4.43
C MET A 127 5.48 15.68 -4.17
N LEU A 128 4.66 14.65 -4.25
CA LEU A 128 3.23 14.70 -3.99
C LEU A 128 2.96 14.21 -2.56
N VAL A 129 2.19 14.96 -1.80
CA VAL A 129 1.84 14.60 -0.41
C VAL A 129 0.32 14.52 -0.26
N ASP A 130 -0.14 13.55 0.52
CA ASP A 130 -1.56 13.27 0.80
C ASP A 130 -2.36 13.02 -0.49
N ASN A 131 -1.92 12.03 -1.28
CA ASN A 131 -2.53 11.64 -2.55
C ASN A 131 -2.57 12.78 -3.59
N GLY A 132 -1.50 13.57 -3.63
CA GLY A 132 -1.34 14.66 -4.61
C GLY A 132 -2.09 15.95 -4.29
N LEU A 133 -2.75 16.05 -3.13
CA LEU A 133 -3.40 17.29 -2.67
C LEU A 133 -2.39 18.41 -2.44
N ILE A 134 -1.18 18.06 -1.99
CA ILE A 134 -0.08 19.01 -1.80
C ILE A 134 1.03 18.63 -2.79
N ARG A 135 1.49 19.62 -3.55
CA ARG A 135 2.59 19.48 -4.49
C ARG A 135 3.77 20.30 -3.97
N LEU A 136 4.91 19.65 -3.84
CA LEU A 136 6.14 20.25 -3.33
C LEU A 136 7.25 20.07 -4.37
N LYS A 137 7.95 21.13 -4.73
CA LYS A 137 9.06 21.08 -5.68
C LYS A 137 10.39 21.04 -4.93
N VAL A 138 11.23 20.06 -5.22
CA VAL A 138 12.58 19.96 -4.62
C VAL A 138 13.44 21.13 -5.11
N LEU A 139 13.90 21.97 -4.20
CA LEU A 139 14.75 23.13 -4.47
C LEU A 139 16.24 22.80 -4.36
N GLU A 140 16.61 22.11 -3.29
CA GLU A 140 18.00 21.77 -2.98
C GLU A 140 18.08 20.52 -2.13
N LYS A 141 19.26 19.88 -2.14
CA LYS A 141 19.54 18.66 -1.41
C LYS A 141 20.87 18.79 -0.68
N ALA A 142 20.92 18.24 0.52
CA ALA A 142 22.12 17.99 1.30
C ALA A 142 22.23 16.48 1.58
N ASP A 143 23.24 16.07 2.33
CA ASP A 143 23.47 14.64 2.62
C ASP A 143 22.37 14.01 3.49
N THR A 144 21.71 14.81 4.34
CA THR A 144 20.78 14.34 5.38
C THR A 144 19.38 14.93 5.28
N HIS A 145 19.18 15.89 4.40
CA HIS A 145 17.92 16.60 4.23
C HIS A 145 17.82 17.21 2.83
N PHE A 146 16.61 17.63 2.46
CA PHE A 146 16.35 18.38 1.24
C PHE A 146 15.26 19.41 1.51
N ARG A 147 15.25 20.48 0.72
CA ARG A 147 14.23 21.52 0.83
C ARG A 147 13.29 21.47 -0.34
N CYS A 148 12.02 21.73 -0.04
CA CYS A 148 10.99 21.87 -1.04
C CYS A 148 10.23 23.18 -0.88
N GLU A 149 9.69 23.64 -1.99
CA GLU A 149 8.75 24.75 -2.05
C GLU A 149 7.34 24.24 -2.33
N ALA A 150 6.35 24.75 -1.62
CA ALA A 150 4.96 24.48 -1.91
C ALA A 150 4.53 25.15 -3.23
N VAL A 151 4.18 24.33 -4.22
CA VAL A 151 3.64 24.81 -5.51
C VAL A 151 2.11 24.82 -5.53
N THR A 152 1.46 24.22 -4.54
CA THR A 152 0.02 24.33 -4.28
C THR A 152 -0.22 24.68 -2.81
N PRO A 153 -1.30 25.42 -2.49
CA PRO A 153 -1.71 25.57 -1.10
C PRO A 153 -2.25 24.23 -0.56
N GLY A 154 -2.19 24.03 0.75
CA GLY A 154 -2.76 22.84 1.37
C GLY A 154 -2.44 22.72 2.85
N ARG A 155 -3.05 21.73 3.49
CA ARG A 155 -2.90 21.49 4.93
C ARG A 155 -2.17 20.19 5.19
N LEU A 156 -0.90 20.28 5.59
CA LEU A 156 -0.08 19.14 5.93
C LEU A 156 -0.41 18.67 7.35
N THR A 157 -0.68 17.37 7.51
CA THR A 157 -0.90 16.72 8.80
C THR A 157 0.10 15.57 8.99
N SER A 158 0.04 14.89 10.13
CA SER A 158 0.93 13.75 10.41
C SER A 158 0.71 12.57 9.46
N ARG A 159 1.77 11.79 9.22
CA ARG A 159 1.72 10.46 8.56
C ARG A 159 1.09 10.45 7.18
N ARG A 160 1.28 11.54 6.42
CA ARG A 160 0.76 11.68 5.06
C ARG A 160 1.61 10.90 4.08
N HIS A 161 0.94 10.24 3.13
CA HIS A 161 1.62 9.50 2.07
C HIS A 161 2.40 10.44 1.16
N ILE A 162 3.57 9.99 0.72
CA ILE A 162 4.44 10.70 -0.23
C ILE A 162 4.55 9.83 -1.49
N ASN A 163 4.23 10.44 -2.63
CA ASN A 163 4.42 9.87 -3.96
C ASN A 163 5.49 10.68 -4.71
N LEU A 164 6.27 10.00 -5.56
CA LEU A 164 7.37 10.60 -6.31
C LEU A 164 7.24 10.25 -7.80
N PRO A 165 6.28 10.89 -8.51
CA PRO A 165 6.03 10.64 -9.92
C PRO A 165 7.29 10.65 -10.78
N GLY A 166 7.52 9.56 -11.52
CA GLY A 166 8.66 9.42 -12.43
C GLY A 166 10.01 9.22 -11.75
N VAL A 167 10.06 9.16 -10.41
CA VAL A 167 11.29 8.87 -9.66
C VAL A 167 11.38 7.37 -9.38
N LYS A 168 12.52 6.77 -9.69
CA LYS A 168 12.79 5.38 -9.33
C LYS A 168 13.10 5.29 -7.84
N VAL A 169 12.10 4.90 -7.05
CA VAL A 169 12.26 4.68 -5.61
C VAL A 169 12.95 3.34 -5.36
N ASN A 170 13.97 3.31 -4.50
CA ASN A 170 14.74 2.12 -4.16
C ASN A 170 14.34 1.53 -2.79
N LEU A 171 13.04 1.38 -2.56
CA LEU A 171 12.50 0.68 -1.39
C LEU A 171 12.51 -0.85 -1.60
N PRO A 172 12.69 -1.67 -0.55
CA PRO A 172 12.47 -3.10 -0.65
C PRO A 172 10.99 -3.38 -0.94
N SER A 173 10.68 -4.39 -1.75
CA SER A 173 9.29 -4.75 -2.10
C SER A 173 8.50 -5.40 -0.97
N LEU A 174 9.19 -5.93 0.05
CA LEU A 174 8.61 -6.45 1.27
C LEU A 174 9.25 -5.79 2.49
N THR A 175 8.43 -5.39 3.45
CA THR A 175 8.88 -4.88 4.75
C THR A 175 8.93 -6.00 5.80
N GLU A 176 9.61 -5.75 6.92
CA GLU A 176 9.58 -6.65 8.09
C GLU A 176 8.15 -6.92 8.61
N LYS A 177 7.25 -5.95 8.44
CA LYS A 177 5.84 -6.13 8.78
C LYS A 177 5.19 -7.09 7.80
N ASP A 178 5.44 -6.94 6.50
CA ASP A 178 4.83 -7.80 5.48
C ASP A 178 5.23 -9.26 5.67
N TYR A 179 6.49 -9.56 6.00
CA TYR A 179 6.92 -10.94 6.32
C TYR A 179 6.11 -11.54 7.47
N LYS A 180 5.84 -10.77 8.53
CA LYS A 180 5.04 -11.23 9.66
C LYS A 180 3.57 -11.40 9.29
N ASP A 181 3.01 -10.48 8.49
CA ASP A 181 1.65 -10.58 7.98
C ASP A 181 1.48 -11.83 7.10
N ILE A 182 2.44 -12.08 6.20
CA ILE A 182 2.48 -13.24 5.32
C ILE A 182 2.52 -14.54 6.12
N ALA A 183 3.36 -14.62 7.16
CA ALA A 183 3.42 -15.79 8.03
C ALA A 183 2.06 -16.13 8.65
N VAL A 184 1.32 -15.12 9.13
CA VAL A 184 -0.04 -15.30 9.66
C VAL A 184 -1.02 -15.67 8.54
N GLY A 185 -0.90 -15.09 7.35
CA GLY A 185 -1.71 -15.47 6.19
C GLY A 185 -1.54 -16.93 5.82
N VAL A 186 -0.31 -17.45 5.87
CA VAL A 186 -0.01 -18.87 5.61
C VAL A 186 -0.56 -19.75 6.73
N GLU A 187 -0.38 -19.35 7.99
CA GLU A 187 -0.94 -20.05 9.16
C GLU A 187 -2.46 -20.25 9.04
N VAL A 188 -3.20 -19.23 8.61
CA VAL A 188 -4.67 -19.28 8.46
C VAL A 188 -5.14 -19.76 7.08
N GLY A 189 -4.21 -20.11 6.18
CA GLY A 189 -4.51 -20.66 4.86
C GLY A 189 -5.23 -19.70 3.91
N VAL A 190 -4.73 -18.47 3.74
CA VAL A 190 -5.24 -17.56 2.69
C VAL A 190 -4.87 -18.06 1.30
N GLU A 191 -5.78 -17.91 0.33
CA GLU A 191 -5.57 -18.37 -1.05
C GLU A 191 -4.79 -17.37 -1.90
N PHE A 192 -4.84 -16.08 -1.56
CA PHE A 192 -4.20 -15.02 -2.33
C PHE A 192 -3.44 -14.05 -1.43
N PHE A 193 -2.27 -13.63 -1.89
CA PHE A 193 -1.57 -12.44 -1.40
C PHE A 193 -1.59 -11.38 -2.50
N ALA A 194 -2.06 -10.18 -2.19
CA ALA A 194 -1.91 -9.02 -3.08
C ALA A 194 -0.69 -8.21 -2.62
N LEU A 195 0.33 -8.14 -3.47
CA LEU A 195 1.59 -7.45 -3.19
C LEU A 195 1.49 -6.00 -3.65
N SER A 196 1.66 -5.06 -2.72
CA SER A 196 1.65 -3.61 -2.98
C SER A 196 2.98 -3.12 -3.56
N PHE A 197 2.92 -2.03 -4.34
CA PHE A 197 4.04 -1.30 -4.93
C PHE A 197 5.03 -2.19 -5.71
N VAL A 198 4.47 -3.13 -6.47
CA VAL A 198 5.24 -4.00 -7.38
C VAL A 198 5.81 -3.15 -8.50
N ARG A 199 7.13 -3.12 -8.65
CA ARG A 199 7.83 -2.32 -9.65
C ARG A 199 8.44 -3.18 -10.76
N GLN A 200 8.71 -4.46 -10.48
CA GLN A 200 9.41 -5.38 -11.37
C GLN A 200 9.09 -6.85 -11.04
N ALA A 201 9.35 -7.75 -11.99
CA ALA A 201 9.17 -9.20 -11.82
C ALA A 201 9.88 -9.77 -10.58
N ALA A 202 11.08 -9.27 -10.27
CA ALA A 202 11.86 -9.70 -9.12
C ALA A 202 11.14 -9.51 -7.76
N ASP A 203 10.22 -8.55 -7.67
CA ASP A 203 9.42 -8.33 -6.46
C ASP A 203 8.43 -9.48 -6.23
N ILE A 204 7.85 -10.00 -7.32
CA ILE A 204 6.95 -11.15 -7.31
C ILE A 204 7.73 -12.43 -6.99
N ASP A 205 8.89 -12.60 -7.62
CA ASP A 205 9.76 -13.75 -7.39
C ASP A 205 10.24 -13.83 -5.93
N LEU A 206 10.55 -12.69 -5.32
CA LEU A 206 10.92 -12.59 -3.90
C LEU A 206 9.80 -13.14 -3.00
N LEU A 207 8.57 -12.64 -3.18
CA LEU A 207 7.42 -13.13 -2.40
C LEU A 207 7.16 -14.61 -2.69
N ARG A 208 7.23 -15.02 -3.95
CA ARG A 208 7.00 -16.42 -4.35
C ARG A 208 8.01 -17.37 -3.76
N GLN A 209 9.28 -16.99 -3.72
CA GLN A 209 10.32 -17.74 -3.04
C GLN A 209 10.02 -17.86 -1.55
N HIS A 210 9.72 -16.74 -0.89
CA HIS A 210 9.41 -16.73 0.53
C HIS A 210 8.21 -17.64 0.87
N LEU A 211 7.12 -17.57 0.09
CA LEU A 211 5.95 -18.44 0.26
C LEU A 211 6.31 -19.93 0.15
N ARG A 212 7.17 -20.31 -0.82
CA ARG A 212 7.64 -21.70 -0.95
C ARG A 212 8.46 -22.14 0.25
N GLU A 213 9.34 -21.27 0.78
CA GLU A 213 10.17 -21.57 1.96
C GLU A 213 9.33 -21.85 3.20
N ILE A 214 8.21 -21.16 3.36
CA ILE A 214 7.26 -21.37 4.46
C ILE A 214 6.12 -22.35 4.12
N GLY A 215 6.24 -23.09 3.01
CA GLY A 215 5.33 -24.18 2.64
C GLY A 215 3.96 -23.76 2.08
N SER A 216 3.82 -22.52 1.63
CA SER A 216 2.58 -21.99 1.04
C SER A 216 2.56 -22.09 -0.49
N GLN A 217 1.36 -22.35 -1.03
CA GLN A 217 1.06 -22.32 -2.47
C GLN A 217 0.05 -21.20 -2.81
N ALA A 218 -0.12 -20.23 -1.91
CA ALA A 218 -1.00 -19.08 -2.15
C ALA A 218 -0.58 -18.35 -3.43
N ARG A 219 -1.58 -17.86 -4.17
CA ARG A 219 -1.38 -17.14 -5.43
C ARG A 219 -1.02 -15.68 -5.16
N ILE A 220 -0.22 -15.08 -6.03
CA ILE A 220 0.23 -13.71 -5.90
C ILE A 220 -0.49 -12.84 -6.92
N ILE A 221 -1.16 -11.80 -6.41
CA ILE A 221 -1.76 -10.73 -7.20
C ILE A 221 -0.84 -9.51 -7.15
N ALA A 222 -0.25 -9.13 -8.28
CA ALA A 222 0.57 -7.93 -8.35
C ALA A 222 -0.32 -6.69 -8.38
N LYS A 223 -0.12 -5.76 -7.45
CA LYS A 223 -0.82 -4.47 -7.48
C LYS A 223 -0.02 -3.49 -8.32
N ILE A 224 -0.65 -3.01 -9.39
CA ILE A 224 -0.09 -2.03 -10.30
C ILE A 224 -0.47 -0.65 -9.77
N GLU A 225 0.49 0.00 -9.11
CA GLU A 225 0.31 1.20 -8.30
C GLU A 225 1.19 2.37 -8.75
N ASP A 226 2.23 2.13 -9.56
CA ASP A 226 3.15 3.16 -10.02
C ASP A 226 3.54 3.02 -11.51
N GLN A 227 4.23 4.04 -12.02
CA GLN A 227 4.66 4.08 -13.42
C GLN A 227 5.72 3.02 -13.77
N CYS A 228 6.55 2.61 -12.80
CA CYS A 228 7.55 1.57 -13.02
C CYS A 228 6.87 0.21 -13.27
N ALA A 229 5.81 -0.08 -12.53
CA ALA A 229 4.97 -1.26 -12.71
C ALA A 229 4.37 -1.30 -14.12
N VAL A 230 3.87 -0.15 -14.61
CA VAL A 230 3.30 -0.02 -15.95
C VAL A 230 4.38 -0.22 -17.03
N ALA A 231 5.57 0.36 -16.84
CA ALA A 231 6.68 0.21 -17.77
C ALA A 231 7.20 -1.24 -17.85
N ASN A 232 7.13 -1.98 -16.75
CA ASN A 232 7.61 -3.37 -16.65
C ASN A 232 6.48 -4.41 -16.73
N ILE A 233 5.29 -4.01 -17.21
CA ILE A 233 4.05 -4.78 -17.04
C ILE A 233 4.13 -6.19 -17.62
N ASP A 234 4.78 -6.39 -18.76
CA ASP A 234 4.88 -7.69 -19.42
C ASP A 234 5.61 -8.71 -18.52
N SER A 235 6.74 -8.32 -17.94
CA SER A 235 7.51 -9.18 -17.03
C SER A 235 6.77 -9.47 -15.72
N ILE A 236 5.96 -8.52 -15.23
CA ILE A 236 5.13 -8.69 -14.03
C ILE A 236 3.98 -9.65 -14.31
N ILE A 237 3.37 -9.58 -15.51
CA ILE A 237 2.32 -10.53 -15.94
C ILE A 237 2.87 -11.95 -15.98
N GLU A 238 4.06 -12.14 -16.54
CA GLU A 238 4.66 -13.48 -16.67
C GLU A 238 4.96 -14.16 -15.33
N THR A 239 5.27 -13.37 -14.29
CA THR A 239 5.65 -13.88 -12.96
C THR A 239 4.50 -13.92 -11.96
N SER A 240 3.43 -13.17 -12.16
CA SER A 240 2.28 -13.10 -11.23
C SER A 240 1.16 -14.10 -11.58
N ASP A 241 0.30 -14.41 -10.61
CA ASP A 241 -0.91 -15.24 -10.83
C ASP A 241 -2.14 -14.41 -11.21
N GLY A 242 -2.00 -13.09 -11.15
CA GLY A 242 -3.01 -12.11 -11.53
C GLY A 242 -2.56 -10.69 -11.21
N LEU A 243 -3.30 -9.71 -11.73
CA LEU A 243 -3.04 -8.29 -11.52
C LEU A 243 -4.20 -7.61 -10.80
N MET A 244 -3.89 -6.56 -10.05
CA MET A 244 -4.85 -5.61 -9.51
C MET A 244 -4.48 -4.20 -9.99
N VAL A 245 -5.35 -3.60 -10.80
CA VAL A 245 -5.21 -2.20 -11.21
C VAL A 245 -5.62 -1.31 -10.04
N ALA A 246 -4.66 -0.92 -9.21
CA ALA A 246 -4.87 -0.18 -7.99
C ALA A 246 -4.87 1.33 -8.29
N ARG A 247 -5.99 1.79 -8.86
CA ARG A 247 -6.20 3.14 -9.39
C ARG A 247 -6.06 4.29 -8.38
N GLY A 248 -6.00 4.00 -7.08
CA GLY A 248 -5.82 5.03 -6.05
C GLY A 248 -4.43 5.65 -6.18
N ASP A 249 -3.40 4.88 -5.84
CA ASP A 249 -2.00 5.28 -5.98
C ASP A 249 -1.61 5.49 -7.45
N LEU A 250 -2.05 4.62 -8.36
CA LEU A 250 -1.72 4.75 -9.79
C LEU A 250 -2.27 6.03 -10.43
N GLY A 251 -3.35 6.60 -9.89
CA GLY A 251 -3.91 7.87 -10.37
C GLY A 251 -3.20 9.11 -9.84
N VAL A 252 -2.35 8.94 -8.82
CA VAL A 252 -1.53 9.99 -8.20
C VAL A 252 -0.13 10.01 -8.79
N GLU A 253 0.43 8.82 -9.07
CA GLU A 253 1.72 8.62 -9.73
C GLU A 253 1.80 9.17 -11.16
#